data_AF-X0WFF0-F1
#
_entry.id   AF-X0WFF0-F1
#
_cell.length_a   1.000
_cell.length_b   1.000
_cell.length_c   1.000
_cell.angle_alpha   90.00
_cell.angle_beta   90.00
_cell.angle_gamma   90.00
#
_symmetry.space_group_name_H-M   'P 1'
#
loop_
_entity.id
_entity.type
_entity.pdbx_description
1 polymer ?
#
loop_
_entity_poly.entity_id
_entity_poly.type
_entity_poly.pdbx_seq_one_letter_code
_entity_poly.pdbx_strand_id
1 'polypeptide(L)' 'ADYRESVEKRAMGFKMSPWDIKLLKYGKLFEEKMMSLEVNIPLEKALDLGWEIMAECFTPEETGIKMSMIEKYWPR' A
#
# COMPACT_ATOMS: atom_id res chain seq x y z
N ALA A 1 -5.23 0.43 10.76
CA ALA A 1 -6.16 1.43 11.33
C ALA A 1 -6.02 2.76 10.58
N ASP A 2 -4.78 3.19 10.35
CA ASP A 2 -4.43 4.51 9.83
C ASP A 2 -5.02 4.84 8.44
N TYR A 3 -5.06 3.89 7.50
CA TYR A 3 -5.72 4.13 6.20
C TYR A 3 -7.20 4.51 6.36
N ARG A 4 -7.95 3.81 7.23
CA ARG A 4 -9.37 4.10 7.46
C ARG A 4 -9.55 5.47 8.10
N GLU A 5 -8.67 5.84 9.03
CA GLU A 5 -8.65 7.17 9.62
C GLU A 5 -8.35 8.26 8.56
N SER A 6 -7.40 8.03 7.64
CA SER A 6 -7.15 8.96 6.54
C SER A 6 -8.36 9.08 5.60
N VAL A 7 -9.10 8.00 5.35
CA VAL A 7 -10.37 8.04 4.59
C VAL A 7 -11.40 8.91 5.31
N GLU A 8 -11.58 8.73 6.61
CA GLU A 8 -12.50 9.54 7.43
C GLU A 8 -12.10 11.02 7.45
N LYS A 9 -10.81 11.33 7.64
CA LYS A 9 -10.27 12.71 7.56
C LYS A 9 -10.61 13.37 6.23
N ARG A 10 -10.40 12.65 5.12
CA ARG A 10 -10.74 13.14 3.78
C ARG A 10 -12.24 13.35 3.61
N ALA A 11 -13.08 12.43 4.10
CA ALA A 11 -14.54 12.55 4.00
C ALA A 11 -15.10 13.75 4.78
N MET A 12 -14.48 14.08 5.91
CA MET A 12 -14.83 15.26 6.71
C MET A 12 -14.22 16.57 6.18
N GLY A 13 -13.42 16.53 5.11
CA GLY A 13 -12.81 17.71 4.48
C GLY A 13 -11.59 18.28 5.22
N PHE A 14 -10.95 17.50 6.10
CA PHE A 14 -9.71 17.93 6.75
C PHE A 14 -8.55 18.04 5.75
N LYS A 15 -7.57 18.87 6.09
CA LYS A 15 -6.32 18.96 5.34
C LYS A 15 -5.52 17.68 5.51
N MET A 16 -5.19 17.03 4.40
CA MET A 16 -4.41 15.79 4.40
C MET A 16 -2.92 16.07 4.60
N SER A 17 -2.27 15.30 5.47
CA SER A 17 -0.81 15.29 5.56
C SER A 17 -0.21 14.52 4.37
N PRO A 18 1.10 14.71 4.08
CA PRO A 18 1.80 13.89 3.09
C PRO A 18 1.67 12.38 3.36
N TRP A 19 1.67 11.99 4.63
CA TRP A 19 1.49 10.61 5.04
C TRP A 19 0.09 10.09 4.74
N ASP A 20 -0.95 10.87 5.05
CA ASP A 20 -2.32 10.49 4.73
C ASP A 20 -2.50 10.29 3.22
N ILE A 21 -1.85 11.11 2.39
CA ILE A 21 -1.91 10.97 0.93
C ILE A 21 -1.29 9.63 0.50
N LYS A 22 -0.15 9.23 1.08
CA LYS A 22 0.46 7.92 0.82
C LYS A 22 -0.45 6.77 1.24
N LEU A 23 -1.03 6.85 2.45
CA LEU A 23 -1.98 5.84 2.94
C LEU A 23 -3.21 5.73 2.04
N LEU A 24 -3.79 6.86 1.62
CA LEU A 24 -4.94 6.88 0.73
C LEU A 24 -4.62 6.27 -0.64
N LYS A 25 -3.43 6.56 -1.19
CA LYS A 25 -2.96 5.96 -2.44
C LYS A 25 -2.81 4.45 -2.29
N TYR A 26 -2.11 4.01 -1.24
CA TYR A 26 -1.87 2.59 -0.97
C TYR A 26 -3.17 1.81 -0.80
N GLY A 27 -4.09 2.29 0.04
CA GLY A 27 -5.33 1.58 0.31
C GLY A 27 -6.21 1.46 -0.93
N LYS A 28 -6.26 2.49 -1.77
CA LYS A 28 -6.97 2.43 -3.06
C LYS A 28 -6.36 1.36 -3.99
N LEU A 29 -5.05 1.37 -4.17
CA LEU A 29 -4.36 0.39 -5.03
C LEU A 29 -4.54 -1.03 -4.50
N PHE A 30 -4.44 -1.22 -3.18
CA PHE A 30 -4.62 -2.51 -2.55
C PHE A 30 -6.05 -3.04 -2.73
N GLU A 31 -7.08 -2.22 -2.52
CA GLU A 31 -8.47 -2.61 -2.72
C GLU A 31 -8.73 -3.01 -4.18
N GLU A 32 -8.26 -2.21 -5.14
CA GLU A 32 -8.48 -2.45 -6.57
C GLU A 32 -7.71 -3.67 -7.10
N LYS A 33 -6.47 -3.88 -6.63
CA LYS A 33 -5.53 -4.85 -7.23
C LYS A 33 -5.41 -6.16 -6.46
N MET A 34 -5.76 -6.18 -5.18
CA MET A 34 -5.59 -7.36 -4.31
C MET A 34 -6.91 -7.85 -3.69
N MET A 35 -7.90 -6.97 -3.48
CA MET A 35 -9.18 -7.34 -2.84
C MET A 35 -10.37 -7.45 -3.80
N SER A 36 -10.23 -7.01 -5.05
CA SER A 36 -11.30 -7.17 -6.04
C SER A 36 -11.57 -8.64 -6.32
N LEU A 37 -12.86 -9.03 -6.35
CA LEU A 37 -13.30 -10.40 -6.66
C LEU A 37 -12.93 -10.84 -8.09
N GLU A 38 -12.59 -9.90 -8.96
CA GLU A 38 -12.17 -10.16 -10.34
C GLU A 38 -10.69 -10.55 -10.43
N VAL A 39 -9.91 -10.35 -9.36
CA VAL A 39 -8.49 -10.68 -9.31
C VAL A 39 -8.34 -12.18 -9.13
N ASN A 40 -8.00 -12.88 -10.21
CA ASN A 40 -7.72 -14.31 -10.22
C ASN A 40 -6.23 -14.56 -10.52
N ILE A 41 -5.37 -14.29 -9.54
CA ILE A 41 -3.92 -14.53 -9.63
C ILE A 41 -3.45 -15.51 -8.55
N PRO A 42 -2.42 -16.33 -8.82
CA PRO A 42 -1.79 -17.18 -7.80
C PRO A 42 -1.21 -16.37 -6.64
N LEU A 43 -1.07 -17.02 -5.48
CA LEU A 43 -0.54 -16.41 -4.26
C LEU A 43 0.82 -15.74 -4.48
N GLU A 44 1.74 -16.40 -5.20
CA GLU A 44 3.09 -15.85 -5.46
C GLU A 44 3.01 -14.54 -6.23
N LYS A 45 2.16 -14.47 -7.28
CA LYS A 45 1.93 -13.23 -8.02
C LYS A 45 1.27 -12.15 -7.19
N ALA A 46 0.38 -12.53 -6.26
CA ALA A 46 -0.22 -11.59 -5.33
C ALA A 46 0.82 -11.02 -4.35
N LEU A 47 1.79 -11.84 -3.91
CA LEU A 47 2.90 -11.38 -3.08
C LEU A 47 3.80 -10.40 -3.85
N ASP A 48 4.17 -10.73 -5.09
CA ASP A 48 4.96 -9.83 -5.95
C ASP A 48 4.24 -8.49 -6.18
N LEU A 49 2.95 -8.55 -6.50
CA LEU A 49 2.11 -7.37 -6.67
C LEU A 49 1.99 -6.55 -5.38
N GLY A 50 1.96 -7.20 -4.21
CA GLY A 50 2.01 -6.53 -2.92
C GLY A 50 3.29 -5.69 -2.76
N TRP A 51 4.44 -6.23 -3.15
CA TRP A 51 5.71 -5.50 -3.13
C TRP A 51 5.73 -4.32 -4.11
N GLU A 52 5.17 -4.49 -5.31
CA GLU A 52 5.03 -3.41 -6.29
C GLU A 52 4.16 -2.26 -5.75
N ILE A 53 2.98 -2.58 -5.18
CA ILE A 53 2.07 -1.56 -4.62
C ILE A 53 2.73 -0.82 -3.45
N MET A 54 3.46 -1.53 -2.59
CA MET A 54 4.21 -0.90 -1.50
C MET A 54 5.28 0.05 -2.02
N ALA A 55 6.08 -0.38 -3.01
CA ALA A 55 7.14 0.46 -3.61
C ALA A 55 6.59 1.66 -4.37
N GLU A 56 5.36 1.59 -4.89
CA GLU A 56 4.71 2.71 -5.55
C GLU A 56 4.23 3.81 -4.57
N CYS A 57 4.07 3.47 -3.29
CA CYS A 57 3.47 4.34 -2.28
C CYS A 57 4.46 4.79 -1.19
N PHE A 58 5.45 3.96 -0.87
CA PHE A 58 6.35 4.13 0.26
C PHE A 58 7.81 3.94 -0.16
N THR A 59 8.74 4.48 0.62
CA THR A 59 10.13 4.04 0.57
C THR A 59 10.31 2.80 1.45
N PRO A 60 11.37 2.00 1.23
CA PRO A 60 11.66 0.85 2.08
C PRO A 60 11.65 1.16 3.57
N GLU A 61 12.24 2.29 3.96
CA GLU A 61 12.40 2.74 5.34
C GLU A 61 11.06 3.10 6.00
N GLU A 62 10.06 3.48 5.21
CA GLU A 62 8.72 3.85 5.68
C GLU A 62 7.86 2.62 6.02
N THR A 63 8.23 1.43 5.54
CA THR A 63 7.40 0.21 5.71
C THR A 63 7.63 -0.52 7.02
N GLY A 64 8.74 -0.25 7.72
CA GLY A 64 9.13 -0.99 8.93
C GLY A 64 9.43 -2.48 8.69
N ILE A 65 9.55 -2.91 7.43
CA ILE A 65 9.86 -4.30 7.08
C ILE A 65 11.36 -4.57 7.31
N LYS A 66 11.69 -5.80 7.73
CA LYS A 66 13.08 -6.22 7.93
C LYS A 66 13.91 -5.99 6.66
N MET A 67 15.10 -5.43 6.82
CA MET A 67 16.02 -5.12 5.72
C MET A 67 16.30 -6.34 4.83
N SER A 68 16.47 -7.53 5.43
CA SER A 68 16.71 -8.77 4.68
C SER A 68 15.57 -9.16 3.71
N MET A 69 14.35 -8.70 3.98
CA MET A 69 13.20 -8.90 3.09
C MET A 69 13.14 -7.81 2.02
N ILE A 70 13.42 -6.56 2.40
CA ILE A 70 13.53 -5.43 1.47
C ILE A 70 14.59 -5.73 0.40
N GLU A 71 15.80 -6.12 0.80
CA GLU A 71 16.89 -6.42 -0.12
C GLU A 71 16.55 -7.55 -1.10
N LYS A 72 15.67 -8.47 -0.68
CA LYS A 72 15.31 -9.65 -1.46
C LYS A 72 14.13 -9.43 -2.41
N TYR A 73 13.16 -8.62 -2.00
CA TYR A 73 11.86 -8.54 -2.69
C TYR A 73 11.43 -7.13 -3.07
N TRP A 74 12.11 -6.08 -2.59
CA TRP A 74 11.78 -4.72 -2.99
C TRP A 74 12.05 -4.54 -4.49
N PRO A 75 11.08 -4.07 -5.28
CA PRO A 75 11.27 -3.80 -6.70
C PRO A 75 12.40 -2.80 -6.93
N ARG A 76 13.24 -3.06 -7.93
CA ARG A 76 14.34 -2.17 -8.33
C ARG A 76 13.91 -1.14 -9.35
#